data_AF-A0A507QPD4-F1
#
_entry.id   AF-A0A507QPD4-F1
#
_cell.length_a   1.000
_cell.length_b   1.000
_cell.length_c   1.000
_cell.angle_alpha   90.00
_cell.angle_beta   90.00
_cell.angle_gamma   90.00
#
_symmetry.space_group_name_H-M   'P 1'
#
loop_
_entity.id
_entity.type
_entity.pdbx_description
1 polymer ?
#
loop_
_entity_poly.entity_id
_entity_poly.type
_entity_poly.pdbx_seq_one_letter_code
_entity_poly.pdbx_strand_id
1 'polypeptide(L)'
;MMHSGVEVILPNGELMRTGMGALPQPKNPGHKETRLDEEPGNKAWQLFPYGLDLTTMAFFHRAVWDSVVIVTKMGIWLMPNPGGYQFYMITFPRDEDLHKSAEIIGPLRLQMVLQNVTTIRSILMDAACLGTKTEYTSSTEPIDEAGLDAIAKELNLGRWNFYRALYGPKEYRDVLWKIIKEAFSAIKGAKFYFPKDLKGQKSVLHTRDQTLRGTLTFDELPNGTHLFFAPIAKVTGDDAMLQYRTHLAVMDQIAGTYNWNNNIQMRFNETIKNYLGPKGIIAPGKNGIWPETYDKKIYKL
;
A
#
# COMPACT_ATOMS: atom_id res chain seq x y z
N MET A 1 4.91 -2.66 5.11
CA MET A 1 6.38 -2.56 5.22
C MET A 1 6.67 -1.99 6.60
N MET A 2 7.59 -2.58 7.36
CA MET A 2 7.97 -2.05 8.68
C MET A 2 9.33 -1.36 8.54
N HIS A 3 9.41 -0.12 9.02
CA HIS A 3 10.65 0.64 9.11
C HIS A 3 11.09 0.68 10.57
N SER A 4 12.40 0.84 10.81
CA SER A 4 12.96 1.04 12.14
C SER A 4 14.03 2.11 12.10
N GLY A 5 13.73 3.24 12.75
CA GLY A 5 14.59 4.42 12.78
C GLY A 5 14.60 5.20 11.46
N VAL A 6 14.53 6.52 11.58
CA VAL A 6 14.75 7.46 10.47
C VAL A 6 15.69 8.58 10.91
N GLU A 7 16.37 9.17 9.93
CA GLU A 7 17.10 10.43 10.07
C GLU A 7 16.36 11.50 9.28
N VAL A 8 16.14 12.66 9.90
CA VAL A 8 15.35 13.75 9.34
C VAL A 8 16.00 15.10 9.59
N ILE A 9 15.75 16.04 8.69
CA ILE A 9 16.04 17.47 8.86
C ILE A 9 14.73 18.18 9.23
N LEU A 10 14.76 18.91 10.35
CA LEU A 10 13.66 19.74 10.86
C LEU A 10 13.53 21.06 10.06
N PRO A 11 12.41 21.81 10.16
CA PRO A 11 12.25 23.08 9.45
C PRO A 11 13.29 24.14 9.79
N ASN A 12 13.89 24.06 10.98
CA ASN A 12 14.97 24.94 11.43
C ASN A 12 16.36 24.52 10.89
N GLY A 13 16.46 23.39 10.17
CA GLY A 13 17.70 22.85 9.62
C GLY A 13 18.45 21.87 10.53
N GLU A 14 17.95 21.61 11.74
CA GLU A 14 18.60 20.67 12.67
C GLU A 14 18.36 19.20 12.24
N LEU A 15 19.36 18.35 12.48
CA LEU A 15 19.31 16.92 12.21
C LEU A 15 18.79 16.15 13.43
N MET A 16 17.86 15.23 13.20
CA MET A 16 17.30 14.38 14.25
C MET A 16 17.24 12.92 13.80
N ARG A 17 17.58 12.00 14.71
CA ARG A 17 17.40 10.54 14.55
C ARG A 17 16.36 10.02 15.51
N THR A 18 15.64 8.99 15.11
CA THR A 18 14.43 8.54 15.83
C THR A 18 14.52 7.07 16.26
N GLY A 19 13.62 6.68 17.17
CA GLY A 19 13.66 5.38 17.83
C GLY A 19 14.98 5.20 18.57
N MET A 20 15.58 4.01 18.46
CA MET A 20 16.91 3.80 19.04
C MET A 20 17.98 4.71 18.45
N GLY A 21 17.80 5.31 17.27
CA GLY A 21 18.82 6.18 16.65
C GLY A 21 19.15 7.45 17.42
N ALA A 22 18.29 7.86 18.35
CA ALA A 22 18.56 8.96 19.27
C ALA A 22 19.61 8.61 20.33
N LEU A 23 19.80 7.31 20.62
CA LEU A 23 20.86 6.84 21.51
C LEU A 23 22.19 6.83 20.75
N PRO A 24 23.21 7.61 21.16
CA PRO A 24 24.48 7.63 20.45
C PRO A 24 25.21 6.30 20.60
N GLN A 25 25.96 5.92 19.55
CA GLN A 25 26.91 4.81 19.63
C GLN A 25 28.09 5.25 20.54
N PRO A 26 28.52 4.42 21.52
CA PRO A 26 29.69 4.73 22.33
C PRO A 26 30.93 4.96 21.44
N LYS A 27 31.63 6.07 21.68
CA LYS A 27 32.84 6.45 20.95
C LYS A 27 34.05 5.69 21.52
N ASN A 28 34.76 4.94 20.68
CA ASN A 28 36.01 4.30 21.08
C ASN A 28 37.12 5.35 21.31
N PRO A 29 38.11 5.07 22.18
CA PRO A 29 39.29 5.92 22.33
C PRO A 29 39.97 6.15 20.97
N GLY A 30 40.20 7.42 20.59
CA GLY A 30 40.80 7.79 19.30
C GLY A 30 39.81 8.05 18.16
N HIS A 31 38.50 8.03 18.41
CA HIS A 31 37.50 8.44 17.43
C HIS A 31 37.66 9.92 17.07
N LYS A 32 37.91 10.21 15.79
CA LYS A 32 37.93 11.59 15.26
C LYS A 32 36.52 12.14 15.21
N GLU A 33 36.36 13.43 15.46
CA GLU A 33 35.07 14.10 15.24
C GLU A 33 34.67 13.98 13.76
N THR A 34 33.44 13.51 13.53
CA THR A 34 32.80 13.43 12.22
C THR A 34 31.58 14.33 12.19
N ARG A 35 31.09 14.65 10.99
CA ARG A 35 29.81 15.36 10.85
C ARG A 35 28.66 14.49 11.37
N LEU A 36 27.61 15.10 11.91
CA LEU A 36 26.52 14.38 12.60
C LEU A 36 25.80 13.35 11.71
N ASP A 37 25.63 13.64 10.42
CA ASP A 37 25.00 12.75 9.44
C ASP A 37 25.91 11.58 9.01
N GLU A 38 27.21 11.67 9.30
CA GLU A 38 28.20 10.62 9.06
C GLU A 38 28.43 9.74 10.30
N GLU A 39 28.03 10.19 11.50
CA GLU A 39 28.14 9.38 12.71
C GLU A 39 27.33 8.09 12.55
N PRO A 40 27.89 6.90 12.83
CA PRO A 40 27.14 5.66 12.77
C PRO A 40 26.05 5.65 13.84
N GLY A 41 24.87 5.12 13.52
CA GLY A 41 23.87 4.84 14.55
C GLY A 41 24.30 3.67 15.44
N ASN A 42 23.68 3.56 16.61
CA ASN A 42 23.96 2.41 17.47
C ASN A 42 23.42 1.11 16.87
N LYS A 43 23.89 -0.01 17.44
CA LYS A 43 23.56 -1.37 17.00
C LYS A 43 22.06 -1.71 16.96
N ALA A 44 21.23 -0.99 17.71
CA ALA A 44 19.79 -1.22 17.80
C ALA A 44 18.94 -0.27 16.95
N TRP A 45 19.53 0.72 16.25
CA TRP A 45 18.80 1.74 15.50
C TRP A 45 17.79 1.13 14.50
N GLN A 46 18.23 0.15 13.71
CA GLN A 46 17.39 -0.56 12.74
C GLN A 46 16.70 -1.81 13.31
N LEU A 47 16.87 -2.14 14.59
CA LEU A 47 16.33 -3.36 15.21
C LEU A 47 15.09 -3.09 16.07
N PHE A 48 15.08 -1.97 16.81
CA PHE A 48 14.01 -1.62 17.73
C PHE A 48 13.49 -0.21 17.44
N PRO A 49 12.24 -0.07 16.97
CA PRO A 49 11.79 1.19 16.39
C PRO A 49 11.25 2.19 17.41
N TYR A 50 11.02 1.77 18.66
CA TYR A 50 10.31 2.59 19.66
C TYR A 50 11.23 3.52 20.46
N GLY A 51 12.48 3.14 20.75
CA GLY A 51 13.39 3.97 21.54
C GLY A 51 12.98 4.14 23.00
N LEU A 52 13.31 5.28 23.61
CA LEU A 52 13.09 5.55 25.05
C LEU A 52 11.69 6.13 25.35
N ASP A 53 11.06 6.91 24.47
CA ASP A 53 9.68 7.37 24.70
C ASP A 53 8.97 8.04 23.49
N LEU A 54 7.65 8.24 23.64
CA LEU A 54 6.67 8.83 22.68
C LEU A 54 6.86 8.29 21.26
N THR A 55 6.47 7.03 21.06
CA THR A 55 6.72 6.21 19.85
C THR A 55 6.68 7.04 18.57
N THR A 56 7.87 7.46 18.14
CA THR A 56 8.09 8.24 16.93
C THR A 56 7.48 7.53 15.72
N MET A 57 7.40 6.19 15.73
CA MET A 57 6.71 5.38 14.70
C MET A 57 5.29 5.84 14.35
N ALA A 58 4.44 6.14 15.34
CA ALA A 58 3.05 6.52 15.08
C ALA A 58 2.97 7.93 14.44
N PHE A 59 3.89 8.81 14.81
CA PHE A 59 4.03 10.15 14.23
C PHE A 59 4.69 10.15 12.85
N PHE A 60 5.62 9.22 12.57
CA PHE A 60 6.33 9.14 11.27
C PHE A 60 5.47 8.57 10.13
N HIS A 61 4.35 7.92 10.43
CA HIS A 61 3.60 7.22 9.39
C HIS A 61 2.48 8.04 8.76
N ARG A 62 2.01 9.17 9.33
CA ARG A 62 0.86 9.92 8.77
C ARG A 62 0.82 11.44 9.00
N ALA A 63 0.44 12.12 7.91
CA ALA A 63 -0.08 13.48 7.76
C ALA A 63 0.86 14.65 8.08
N VAL A 64 1.22 14.86 9.35
CA VAL A 64 1.92 16.09 9.79
C VAL A 64 3.40 16.05 9.46
N TRP A 65 4.08 14.93 9.77
CA TRP A 65 5.54 14.84 9.63
C TRP A 65 6.03 14.83 8.18
N ASP A 66 5.33 14.16 7.26
CA ASP A 66 5.58 14.26 5.81
C ASP A 66 5.53 15.70 5.30
N SER A 67 4.87 16.59 6.05
CA SER A 67 4.80 18.02 5.74
C SER A 67 5.79 18.85 6.55
N VAL A 68 6.33 18.38 7.68
CA VAL A 68 7.22 19.20 8.55
C VAL A 68 8.68 18.79 8.51
N VAL A 69 9.07 17.66 7.91
CA VAL A 69 10.48 17.25 7.87
C VAL A 69 10.91 16.72 6.52
N ILE A 70 12.23 16.69 6.31
CA ILE A 70 12.88 16.06 5.15
C ILE A 70 13.61 14.80 5.64
N VAL A 71 13.20 13.62 5.17
CA VAL A 71 13.86 12.35 5.52
C VAL A 71 15.14 12.20 4.70
N THR A 72 16.27 11.92 5.36
CA THR A 72 17.59 11.71 4.73
C THR A 72 18.04 10.26 4.76
N LYS A 73 17.66 9.49 5.79
CA LYS A 73 17.96 8.05 5.92
C LYS A 73 16.79 7.32 6.56
N MET A 74 16.60 6.05 6.21
CA MET A 74 15.55 5.19 6.78
C MET A 74 16.02 3.74 6.86
N GLY A 75 15.76 3.10 8.01
CA GLY A 75 15.91 1.66 8.16
C GLY A 75 14.67 0.93 7.70
N ILE A 76 14.82 -0.07 6.82
CA ILE A 76 13.71 -0.91 6.33
C ILE A 76 14.03 -2.37 6.64
N TRP A 77 13.06 -3.09 7.21
CA TRP A 77 13.22 -4.52 7.43
C TRP A 77 13.06 -5.31 6.14
N LEU A 78 13.98 -6.25 5.94
CA LEU A 78 13.96 -7.19 4.83
C LEU A 78 13.48 -8.55 5.35
N MET A 79 12.48 -9.11 4.69
CA MET A 79 11.99 -10.44 5.01
C MET A 79 13.07 -11.48 4.64
N PRO A 80 13.50 -12.35 5.58
CA PRO A 80 14.39 -13.46 5.25
C PRO A 80 13.75 -14.38 4.20
N ASN A 81 14.58 -15.14 3.48
CA ASN A 81 14.06 -16.15 2.56
C ASN A 81 13.13 -17.12 3.33
N PRO A 82 11.84 -17.23 2.94
CA PRO A 82 10.87 -18.04 3.68
C PRO A 82 11.08 -19.54 3.55
N GLY A 83 12.05 -20.02 2.78
CA GLY A 83 12.32 -21.46 2.58
C GLY A 83 11.34 -22.14 1.61
N GLY A 84 10.50 -21.36 0.94
CA GLY A 84 9.62 -21.83 -0.12
C GLY A 84 8.57 -20.79 -0.51
N TYR A 85 8.10 -20.88 -1.74
CA TYR A 85 7.21 -19.90 -2.34
C TYR A 85 6.30 -20.57 -3.39
N GLN A 86 5.02 -20.19 -3.42
CA GLN A 86 4.06 -20.64 -4.42
C GLN A 86 3.04 -19.55 -4.71
N PHE A 87 3.06 -19.05 -5.94
CA PHE A 87 2.05 -18.14 -6.46
C PHE A 87 0.78 -18.87 -6.89
N TYR A 88 -0.38 -18.24 -6.75
CA TYR A 88 -1.66 -18.69 -7.31
C TYR A 88 -2.56 -17.51 -7.67
N MET A 89 -3.49 -17.75 -8.60
CA MET A 89 -4.56 -16.83 -8.98
C MET A 89 -5.91 -17.53 -8.81
N ILE A 90 -6.92 -16.79 -8.33
CA ILE A 90 -8.32 -17.22 -8.30
C ILE A 90 -9.12 -16.22 -9.11
N THR A 91 -9.93 -16.68 -10.05
CA THR A 91 -10.80 -15.81 -10.85
C THR A 91 -12.25 -15.97 -10.42
N PHE A 92 -12.99 -14.87 -10.37
CA PHE A 92 -14.40 -14.83 -10.01
C PHE A 92 -15.21 -14.30 -11.19
N PRO A 93 -16.19 -15.09 -11.70
CA PRO A 93 -16.80 -14.80 -12.98
C PRO A 93 -17.79 -13.64 -12.98
N ARG A 94 -18.40 -13.30 -11.84
CA ARG A 94 -19.48 -12.29 -11.78
C ARG A 94 -19.07 -11.08 -10.98
N ASP A 95 -19.66 -9.93 -11.29
CA ASP A 95 -19.37 -8.69 -10.55
C ASP A 95 -19.77 -8.79 -9.06
N GLU A 96 -20.92 -9.42 -8.77
CA GLU A 96 -21.42 -9.67 -7.42
C GLU A 96 -20.50 -10.58 -6.57
N ASP A 97 -19.59 -11.32 -7.18
CA ASP A 97 -18.67 -12.20 -6.46
C ASP A 97 -17.61 -11.40 -5.67
N LEU A 98 -17.45 -10.09 -5.91
CA LEU A 98 -16.64 -9.21 -5.07
C LEU A 98 -17.10 -9.27 -3.61
N HIS A 99 -18.41 -9.18 -3.36
CA HIS A 99 -18.95 -9.24 -2.01
C HIS A 99 -18.58 -10.56 -1.32
N LYS A 100 -18.88 -11.70 -1.95
CA LYS A 100 -18.61 -13.02 -1.38
C LYS A 100 -17.12 -13.26 -1.16
N SER A 101 -16.28 -12.81 -2.09
CA SER A 101 -14.83 -12.93 -1.94
C SER A 101 -14.29 -12.09 -0.78
N ALA A 102 -14.80 -10.88 -0.55
CA ALA A 102 -14.44 -10.06 0.60
C ALA A 102 -14.81 -10.73 1.94
N GLU A 103 -16.02 -11.30 2.05
CA GLU A 103 -16.47 -12.04 3.24
C GLU A 103 -15.60 -13.28 3.54
N ILE A 104 -15.12 -13.97 2.51
CA ILE A 104 -14.18 -15.10 2.68
C ILE A 104 -12.78 -14.60 3.09
N ILE A 105 -12.32 -13.49 2.51
CA ILE A 105 -10.98 -12.93 2.75
C ILE A 105 -10.82 -12.46 4.19
N GLY A 106 -11.84 -11.82 4.77
CA GLY A 106 -11.77 -11.23 6.11
C GLY A 106 -11.25 -12.22 7.16
N PRO A 107 -11.96 -13.33 7.43
CA PRO A 107 -11.53 -14.36 8.38
C PRO A 107 -10.18 -14.98 8.04
N LEU A 108 -9.94 -15.34 6.76
CA LEU A 108 -8.67 -15.95 6.34
C LEU A 108 -7.49 -15.01 6.54
N ARG A 109 -7.69 -13.70 6.41
CA ARG A 109 -6.67 -12.69 6.67
C ARG A 109 -6.40 -12.52 8.15
N LEU A 110 -7.45 -12.49 8.98
CA LEU A 110 -7.33 -12.41 10.45
C LEU A 110 -6.61 -13.62 11.04
N GLN A 111 -6.85 -14.80 10.48
CA GLN A 111 -6.20 -16.05 10.87
C GLN A 111 -4.79 -16.23 10.29
N MET A 112 -4.27 -15.24 9.55
CA MET A 112 -2.97 -15.29 8.87
C MET A 112 -2.81 -16.43 7.84
N VAL A 113 -3.91 -17.05 7.40
CA VAL A 113 -3.92 -17.99 6.27
C VAL A 113 -3.52 -17.27 4.99
N LEU A 114 -4.03 -16.05 4.79
CA LEU A 114 -3.55 -15.13 3.76
C LEU A 114 -2.38 -14.30 4.32
N GLN A 115 -1.15 -14.72 4.02
CA GLN A 115 0.06 -14.17 4.64
C GLN A 115 0.42 -12.76 4.17
N ASN A 116 0.35 -12.50 2.86
CA ASN A 116 0.73 -11.22 2.25
C ASN A 116 -0.49 -10.29 2.03
N VAL A 117 -0.27 -9.15 1.36
CA VAL A 117 -1.28 -8.09 1.20
C VAL A 117 -2.36 -8.45 0.16
N THR A 118 -3.60 -8.54 0.64
CA THR A 118 -4.84 -7.99 0.08
C THR A 118 -4.98 -7.46 -1.35
N THR A 119 -4.86 -8.20 -2.47
CA THR A 119 -5.26 -7.62 -3.79
C THR A 119 -6.33 -8.42 -4.55
N ILE A 120 -7.49 -7.80 -4.74
CA ILE A 120 -8.52 -8.20 -5.72
C ILE A 120 -8.53 -7.13 -6.81
N ARG A 121 -8.38 -7.52 -8.07
CA ARG A 121 -8.26 -6.62 -9.22
C ARG A 121 -9.48 -6.77 -10.12
N SER A 122 -10.02 -5.67 -10.61
CA SER A 122 -11.08 -5.70 -11.62
C SER A 122 -10.49 -6.13 -12.96
N ILE A 123 -11.33 -6.67 -13.83
CA ILE A 123 -10.93 -7.10 -15.19
C ILE A 123 -10.26 -5.96 -15.98
N LEU A 124 -10.74 -4.71 -15.85
CA LEU A 124 -10.15 -3.57 -16.55
C LEU A 124 -8.72 -3.29 -16.13
N MET A 125 -8.38 -3.52 -14.86
CA MET A 125 -7.02 -3.31 -14.38
C MET A 125 -6.06 -4.29 -15.03
N ASP A 126 -6.47 -5.55 -15.20
CA ASP A 126 -5.65 -6.57 -15.85
C ASP A 126 -5.62 -6.39 -17.38
N ALA A 127 -6.75 -6.03 -17.99
CA ALA A 127 -6.83 -5.73 -19.41
C ALA A 127 -5.93 -4.54 -19.79
N ALA A 128 -5.91 -3.47 -18.98
CA ALA A 128 -5.05 -2.31 -19.19
C ALA A 128 -3.55 -2.63 -19.10
N CYS A 129 -3.15 -3.66 -18.34
CA CYS A 129 -1.78 -4.15 -18.34
C CYS A 129 -1.43 -4.94 -19.62
N LEU A 130 -2.44 -5.52 -20.27
CA LEU A 130 -2.26 -6.42 -21.42
C LEU A 130 -2.39 -5.70 -22.76
N GLY A 131 -3.18 -4.64 -22.85
CA GLY A 131 -3.43 -3.90 -24.08
C GLY A 131 -4.09 -2.55 -23.85
N THR A 132 -4.18 -1.76 -24.92
CA THR A 132 -4.85 -0.46 -24.92
C THR A 132 -6.37 -0.61 -25.05
N LYS A 133 -7.15 0.39 -24.62
CA LYS A 133 -8.63 0.36 -24.76
C LYS A 133 -9.07 0.10 -26.20
N THR A 134 -8.36 0.68 -27.17
CA THR A 134 -8.61 0.54 -28.61
C THR A 134 -8.47 -0.88 -29.13
N GLU A 135 -7.70 -1.74 -28.47
CA GLU A 135 -7.60 -3.17 -28.81
C GLU A 135 -8.86 -3.94 -28.41
N TYR A 136 -9.61 -3.45 -27.42
CA TYR A 136 -10.84 -4.09 -26.92
C TYR A 136 -12.13 -3.45 -27.45
N THR A 137 -12.13 -2.13 -27.69
CA THR A 137 -13.30 -1.40 -28.21
C THR A 137 -12.89 -0.13 -28.95
N SER A 138 -13.62 0.21 -30.01
CA SER A 138 -13.48 1.48 -30.72
C SER A 138 -14.22 2.64 -30.04
N SER A 139 -15.02 2.37 -29.00
CA SER A 139 -15.82 3.39 -28.31
C SER A 139 -14.97 4.33 -27.45
N THR A 140 -15.28 5.63 -27.48
CA THR A 140 -14.74 6.63 -26.55
C THR A 140 -15.43 6.60 -25.19
N GLU A 141 -16.64 6.04 -25.10
CA GLU A 141 -17.44 5.95 -23.88
C GLU A 141 -16.92 4.89 -22.90
N PRO A 142 -17.28 4.95 -21.61
CA PRO A 142 -16.99 3.89 -20.65
C PRO A 142 -17.44 2.52 -21.17
N ILE A 143 -16.63 1.48 -20.91
CA ILE A 143 -16.97 0.11 -21.29
C ILE A 143 -18.14 -0.34 -20.43
N ASP A 144 -19.19 -0.84 -21.07
CA ASP A 144 -20.40 -1.32 -20.42
C ASP A 144 -20.22 -2.75 -19.87
N GLU A 145 -21.22 -3.25 -19.14
CA GLU A 145 -21.18 -4.58 -18.53
C GLU A 145 -20.94 -5.69 -19.57
N ALA A 146 -21.60 -5.62 -20.73
CA ALA A 146 -21.43 -6.62 -21.78
C ALA A 146 -20.00 -6.62 -22.33
N GLY A 147 -19.39 -5.44 -22.53
CA GLY A 147 -18.00 -5.31 -22.94
C GLY A 147 -17.03 -5.86 -21.90
N LEU A 148 -17.28 -5.63 -20.61
CA LEU A 148 -16.47 -6.19 -19.53
C LEU A 148 -16.51 -7.71 -19.49
N ASP A 149 -17.69 -8.33 -19.69
CA ASP A 149 -17.83 -9.79 -19.81
C ASP A 149 -17.12 -10.35 -21.04
N ALA A 150 -17.17 -9.64 -22.16
CA ALA A 150 -16.49 -10.03 -23.38
C ALA A 150 -14.96 -10.04 -23.19
N ILE A 151 -14.41 -8.98 -22.59
CA ILE A 151 -12.97 -8.88 -22.26
C ILE A 151 -12.57 -9.97 -21.28
N ALA A 152 -13.37 -10.22 -20.23
CA ALA A 152 -13.10 -11.29 -19.27
C ALA A 152 -13.01 -12.66 -19.95
N LYS A 153 -13.93 -12.94 -20.89
CA LYS A 153 -13.94 -14.19 -21.65
C LYS A 153 -12.75 -14.31 -22.60
N GLU A 154 -12.42 -13.23 -23.32
CA GLU A 154 -11.28 -13.18 -24.25
C GLU A 154 -9.96 -13.46 -23.52
N LEU A 155 -9.76 -12.84 -22.36
CA LEU A 155 -8.55 -12.98 -21.56
C LEU A 155 -8.55 -14.24 -20.67
N ASN A 156 -9.63 -15.03 -20.69
CA ASN A 156 -9.86 -16.18 -19.79
C ASN A 156 -9.69 -15.81 -18.30
N LEU A 157 -10.14 -14.62 -17.94
CA LEU A 157 -10.13 -14.06 -16.60
C LEU A 157 -11.55 -13.98 -16.03
N GLY A 158 -11.65 -13.65 -14.75
CA GLY A 158 -12.92 -13.29 -14.11
C GLY A 158 -13.21 -11.79 -14.26
N ARG A 159 -14.42 -11.39 -13.88
CA ARG A 159 -14.71 -9.97 -13.60
C ARG A 159 -13.82 -9.43 -12.48
N TRP A 160 -13.49 -10.30 -11.52
CA TRP A 160 -12.55 -10.05 -10.44
C TRP A 160 -11.48 -11.14 -10.39
N ASN A 161 -10.22 -10.72 -10.21
CA ASN A 161 -9.07 -11.61 -10.18
C ASN A 161 -8.28 -11.40 -8.88
N PHE A 162 -8.05 -12.49 -8.16
CA PHE A 162 -7.36 -12.51 -6.88
C PHE A 162 -5.99 -13.16 -7.02
N TYR A 163 -4.93 -12.37 -6.87
CA TYR A 163 -3.55 -12.79 -7.08
C TYR A 163 -2.82 -12.90 -5.77
N ARG A 164 -2.16 -14.03 -5.51
CA ARG A 164 -1.58 -14.34 -4.20
C ARG A 164 -0.39 -15.26 -4.23
N ALA A 165 0.27 -15.34 -3.08
CA ALA A 165 1.36 -16.26 -2.85
C ALA A 165 1.33 -16.83 -1.43
N LEU A 166 1.82 -18.06 -1.32
CA LEU A 166 2.10 -18.76 -0.08
C LEU A 166 3.61 -18.83 0.12
N TYR A 167 4.05 -18.61 1.35
CA TYR A 167 5.45 -18.56 1.75
C TYR A 167 5.70 -19.57 2.87
N GLY A 168 6.78 -20.35 2.75
CA GLY A 168 7.17 -21.35 3.74
C GLY A 168 7.51 -22.72 3.13
N PRO A 169 7.87 -23.69 3.99
CA PRO A 169 8.05 -25.09 3.61
C PRO A 169 6.82 -25.66 2.88
N LYS A 170 7.03 -26.71 2.09
CA LYS A 170 5.99 -27.25 1.20
C LYS A 170 4.77 -27.72 1.98
N GLU A 171 4.98 -28.42 3.08
CA GLU A 171 3.96 -29.01 3.94
C GLU A 171 3.03 -27.94 4.50
N TYR A 172 3.61 -26.82 4.93
CA TYR A 172 2.88 -25.66 5.42
C TYR A 172 2.05 -25.02 4.29
N ARG A 173 2.64 -24.81 3.12
CA ARG A 173 1.93 -24.24 1.97
C ARG A 173 0.81 -25.14 1.47
N ASP A 174 0.99 -26.46 1.48
CA ASP A 174 -0.03 -27.41 1.04
C ASP A 174 -1.27 -27.34 1.94
N VAL A 175 -1.09 -27.23 3.26
CA VAL A 175 -2.20 -27.06 4.23
C VAL A 175 -2.92 -25.74 4.01
N LEU A 176 -2.19 -24.62 3.90
CA LEU A 176 -2.81 -23.31 3.63
C LEU A 176 -3.57 -23.33 2.31
N TRP A 177 -2.99 -23.92 1.26
CA TRP A 177 -3.63 -24.04 -0.04
C TRP A 177 -4.94 -24.82 0.03
N LYS A 178 -4.97 -25.92 0.79
CA LYS A 178 -6.21 -26.70 0.98
C LYS A 178 -7.32 -25.84 1.57
N ILE A 179 -7.02 -25.11 2.66
CA ILE A 179 -7.98 -24.22 3.34
C ILE A 179 -8.49 -23.13 2.38
N ILE A 180 -7.57 -22.49 1.65
CA ILE A 180 -7.90 -21.42 0.70
C ILE A 180 -8.78 -21.97 -0.43
N LYS A 181 -8.39 -23.09 -1.02
CA LYS A 181 -9.13 -23.69 -2.14
C LYS A 181 -10.55 -24.07 -1.69
N GLU A 182 -10.67 -24.73 -0.54
CA GLU A 182 -11.97 -25.11 0.04
C GLU A 182 -12.87 -23.90 0.29
N ALA A 183 -12.34 -22.84 0.90
CA ALA A 183 -13.10 -21.63 1.18
C ALA A 183 -13.60 -20.93 -0.10
N PHE A 184 -12.72 -20.72 -1.08
CA PHE A 184 -13.10 -20.04 -2.34
C PHE A 184 -13.91 -20.92 -3.30
N SER A 185 -13.92 -22.25 -3.12
CA SER A 185 -14.82 -23.14 -3.87
C SER A 185 -16.30 -22.92 -3.57
N ALA A 186 -16.64 -22.20 -2.49
CA ALA A 186 -18.03 -21.76 -2.23
C ALA A 186 -18.54 -20.75 -3.28
N ILE A 187 -17.65 -20.08 -4.01
CA ILE A 187 -18.01 -19.16 -5.10
C ILE A 187 -18.21 -19.95 -6.38
N LYS A 188 -19.46 -19.98 -6.87
CA LYS A 188 -19.85 -20.70 -8.08
C LYS A 188 -19.06 -20.19 -9.29
N GLY A 189 -18.32 -21.09 -9.94
CA GLY A 189 -17.54 -20.79 -11.14
C GLY A 189 -16.15 -20.20 -10.86
N ALA A 190 -15.71 -20.15 -9.60
CA ALA A 190 -14.34 -19.78 -9.28
C ALA A 190 -13.34 -20.78 -9.88
N LYS A 191 -12.30 -20.27 -10.55
CA LYS A 191 -11.22 -21.08 -11.13
C LYS A 191 -9.90 -20.75 -10.45
N PHE A 192 -9.03 -21.74 -10.34
CA PHE A 192 -7.75 -21.65 -9.65
C PHE A 192 -6.62 -21.93 -10.62
N TYR A 193 -5.61 -21.07 -10.64
CA TYR A 193 -4.50 -21.14 -11.56
C TYR A 193 -3.17 -21.00 -10.83
N PHE A 194 -2.18 -21.75 -11.28
CA PHE A 194 -0.78 -21.59 -10.96
C PHE A 194 -0.03 -21.02 -12.17
N PRO A 195 1.17 -20.44 -11.99
CA PRO A 195 1.96 -19.91 -13.11
C PRO A 195 2.18 -20.94 -14.23
N LYS A 196 2.40 -22.20 -13.88
CA LYS A 196 2.58 -23.29 -14.86
C LYS A 196 1.35 -23.53 -15.75
N ASP A 197 0.15 -23.20 -15.29
CA ASP A 197 -1.10 -23.46 -16.01
C ASP A 197 -1.32 -22.45 -17.15
N LEU A 198 -0.68 -21.28 -17.08
CA LEU A 198 -0.73 -20.20 -18.08
C LEU A 198 0.62 -19.99 -18.78
N LYS A 199 1.44 -21.04 -18.88
CA LYS A 199 2.77 -20.97 -19.48
C LYS A 199 2.66 -20.60 -20.97
N GLY A 200 3.40 -19.57 -21.39
CA GLY A 200 3.42 -19.10 -22.79
C GLY A 200 2.30 -18.13 -23.17
N GLN A 201 1.41 -17.79 -22.24
CA GLN A 201 0.38 -16.76 -22.44
C GLN A 201 0.83 -15.43 -21.83
N LYS A 202 0.55 -14.32 -22.51
CA LYS A 202 0.72 -12.98 -21.94
C LYS A 202 -0.30 -12.82 -20.80
N SER A 203 0.18 -12.78 -19.56
CA SER A 203 -0.69 -12.75 -18.38
C SER A 203 -0.07 -11.90 -17.28
N VAL A 204 -0.90 -11.08 -16.64
CA VAL A 204 -0.56 -10.31 -15.43
C VAL A 204 -0.08 -11.23 -14.31
N LEU A 205 -0.53 -12.48 -14.31
CA LEU A 205 -0.12 -13.51 -13.36
C LEU A 205 1.41 -13.63 -13.23
N HIS A 206 2.13 -13.68 -14.36
CA HIS A 206 3.59 -13.87 -14.36
C HIS A 206 4.35 -12.67 -13.80
N THR A 207 3.87 -11.46 -14.11
CA THR A 207 4.40 -10.22 -13.53
C THR A 207 4.13 -10.19 -12.01
N ARG A 208 2.90 -10.53 -11.58
CA ARG A 208 2.55 -10.62 -10.15
C ARG A 208 3.35 -11.66 -9.40
N ASP A 209 3.69 -12.78 -10.04
CA ASP A 209 4.56 -13.81 -9.50
C ASP A 209 5.97 -13.27 -9.21
N GLN A 210 6.49 -12.36 -10.02
CA GLN A 210 7.75 -11.65 -9.75
C GLN A 210 7.58 -10.63 -8.63
N THR A 211 6.50 -9.82 -8.66
CA THR A 211 6.29 -8.79 -7.65
C THR A 211 6.10 -9.37 -6.24
N LEU A 212 5.38 -10.49 -6.10
CA LEU A 212 5.12 -11.12 -4.81
C LEU A 212 6.34 -11.84 -4.21
N ARG A 213 7.41 -12.06 -4.97
CA ARG A 213 8.72 -12.51 -4.43
C ARG A 213 9.72 -11.38 -4.23
N GLY A 214 9.30 -10.13 -4.43
CA GLY A 214 10.13 -8.93 -4.25
C GLY A 214 10.96 -8.54 -5.48
N THR A 215 10.69 -9.14 -6.65
CA THR A 215 11.32 -8.72 -7.91
C THR A 215 10.58 -7.53 -8.48
N LEU A 216 11.31 -6.46 -8.80
CA LEU A 216 10.75 -5.25 -9.40
C LEU A 216 10.45 -5.47 -10.88
N THR A 217 9.29 -4.99 -11.33
CA THR A 217 8.84 -5.10 -12.73
C THR A 217 8.22 -3.77 -13.16
N PHE A 218 8.31 -3.45 -14.45
CA PHE A 218 7.67 -2.27 -15.05
C PHE A 218 6.47 -2.61 -15.93
N ASP A 219 6.13 -3.91 -16.04
CA ASP A 219 5.17 -4.40 -17.03
C ASP A 219 3.70 -4.02 -16.74
N GLU A 220 3.35 -3.70 -15.48
CA GLU A 220 1.95 -3.41 -15.13
C GLU A 220 1.46 -2.06 -15.70
N LEU A 221 2.32 -1.06 -15.88
CA LEU A 221 1.93 0.28 -16.36
C LEU A 221 3.09 0.98 -17.11
N PRO A 222 3.44 0.54 -18.34
CA PRO A 222 4.59 1.10 -19.05
C PRO A 222 4.46 2.58 -19.41
N ASN A 223 3.23 3.14 -19.48
CA ASN A 223 2.96 4.55 -19.78
C ASN A 223 1.76 5.12 -18.98
N GLY A 224 1.37 4.47 -17.88
CA GLY A 224 0.25 4.91 -17.04
C GLY A 224 0.72 5.72 -15.83
N THR A 225 0.01 6.79 -15.48
CA THR A 225 0.15 7.41 -14.16
C THR A 225 -0.84 6.76 -13.19
N HIS A 226 -0.40 6.59 -11.95
CA HIS A 226 -1.18 5.92 -10.92
C HIS A 226 -1.95 6.96 -10.09
N LEU A 227 -3.24 7.12 -10.38
CA LEU A 227 -4.15 7.97 -9.59
C LEU A 227 -4.80 7.11 -8.51
N PHE A 228 -4.22 7.11 -7.30
CA PHE A 228 -4.68 6.25 -6.21
C PHE A 228 -5.69 6.94 -5.30
N PHE A 229 -6.88 6.34 -5.16
CA PHE A 229 -7.80 6.59 -4.07
C PHE A 229 -7.69 5.41 -3.13
N ALA A 230 -7.37 5.65 -1.87
CA ALA A 230 -7.39 4.61 -0.86
C ALA A 230 -8.39 4.98 0.23
N PRO A 231 -9.71 4.95 -0.04
CA PRO A 231 -10.68 4.99 1.04
C PRO A 231 -10.39 3.79 1.93
N ILE A 232 -10.27 4.02 3.24
CA ILE A 232 -10.11 2.96 4.21
C ILE A 232 -11.51 2.59 4.68
N ALA A 233 -11.98 1.41 4.30
CA ALA A 233 -13.22 0.85 4.81
C ALA A 233 -12.94 -0.50 5.46
N LYS A 234 -13.97 -1.05 6.11
CA LYS A 234 -13.88 -2.36 6.72
C LYS A 234 -13.76 -3.41 5.62
N VAL A 235 -13.14 -4.54 5.95
CA VAL A 235 -13.05 -5.69 5.02
C VAL A 235 -14.34 -6.48 5.11
N THR A 236 -15.44 -5.88 4.64
CA THR A 236 -16.76 -6.51 4.47
C THR A 236 -17.19 -6.43 3.01
N GLY A 237 -18.11 -7.29 2.59
CA GLY A 237 -18.64 -7.28 1.23
C GLY A 237 -19.37 -5.98 0.90
N ASP A 238 -20.20 -5.48 1.81
CA ASP A 238 -20.94 -4.21 1.64
C ASP A 238 -20.00 -3.02 1.46
N ASP A 239 -18.99 -2.90 2.32
CA ASP A 239 -18.01 -1.81 2.24
C ASP A 239 -17.17 -1.90 0.96
N ALA A 240 -16.80 -3.11 0.52
CA ALA A 240 -16.07 -3.30 -0.74
C ALA A 240 -16.90 -2.85 -1.96
N MET A 241 -18.19 -3.18 -1.99
CA MET A 241 -19.10 -2.74 -3.06
C MET A 241 -19.32 -1.23 -3.05
N LEU A 242 -19.38 -0.60 -1.87
CA LEU A 242 -19.48 0.86 -1.74
C LEU A 242 -18.21 1.55 -2.24
N GLN A 243 -17.03 1.05 -1.87
CA GLN A 243 -15.74 1.61 -2.34
C GLN A 243 -15.60 1.56 -3.85
N TYR A 244 -15.95 0.43 -4.47
CA TYR A 244 -15.92 0.27 -5.93
C TYR A 244 -16.70 1.39 -6.66
N ARG A 245 -17.75 1.91 -6.04
CA ARG A 245 -18.64 2.93 -6.64
C ARG A 245 -18.18 4.39 -6.44
N THR A 246 -17.04 4.65 -5.80
CA THR A 246 -16.65 6.02 -5.40
C THR A 246 -15.38 6.52 -6.15
N HIS A 247 -15.45 7.69 -6.82
CA HIS A 247 -14.35 8.24 -7.66
C HIS A 247 -13.59 9.45 -7.07
N LEU A 248 -12.36 9.64 -7.59
CA LEU A 248 -11.22 10.49 -7.28
C LEU A 248 -11.30 11.98 -7.67
N ALA A 249 -11.30 12.87 -6.67
CA ALA A 249 -10.86 14.28 -6.76
C ALA A 249 -10.50 14.89 -5.38
N VAL A 250 -10.27 14.07 -4.35
CA VAL A 250 -10.85 14.38 -3.04
C VAL A 250 -9.85 14.45 -1.89
N MET A 251 -8.58 14.83 -2.08
CA MET A 251 -7.64 14.84 -0.93
C MET A 251 -8.09 15.78 0.20
N ASP A 252 -8.51 17.01 -0.12
CA ASP A 252 -9.09 17.94 0.85
C ASP A 252 -10.45 17.46 1.37
N GLN A 253 -11.26 16.85 0.50
CA GLN A 253 -12.54 16.25 0.90
C GLN A 253 -12.36 15.06 1.85
N ILE A 254 -11.35 14.20 1.66
CA ILE A 254 -10.97 13.09 2.56
C ILE A 254 -10.48 13.67 3.88
N ALA A 255 -9.56 14.63 3.84
CA ALA A 255 -9.12 15.28 5.07
C ALA A 255 -10.32 15.88 5.84
N GLY A 256 -11.30 16.42 5.11
CA GLY A 256 -12.58 16.91 5.63
C GLY A 256 -13.55 15.84 6.14
N THR A 257 -13.38 14.55 5.83
CA THR A 257 -14.18 13.48 6.46
C THR A 257 -13.66 13.08 7.84
N TYR A 258 -12.38 13.34 8.17
CA TYR A 258 -11.82 13.15 9.51
C TYR A 258 -12.17 14.32 10.45
N ASN A 259 -13.46 14.70 10.49
CA ASN A 259 -13.94 15.95 11.11
C ASN A 259 -14.57 15.79 12.49
N TRP A 260 -14.46 14.61 13.11
CA TRP A 260 -15.00 14.35 14.44
C TRP A 260 -14.55 15.42 15.45
N ASN A 261 -15.47 15.82 16.35
CA ASN A 261 -15.26 16.88 17.34
C ASN A 261 -14.72 18.20 16.72
N ASN A 262 -15.43 18.69 15.71
CA ASN A 262 -15.10 19.93 15.00
C ASN A 262 -13.67 19.92 14.44
N ASN A 263 -13.32 18.89 13.65
CA ASN A 263 -12.00 18.74 13.03
C ASN A 263 -10.84 18.78 14.05
N ILE A 264 -11.01 18.23 15.26
CA ILE A 264 -9.99 18.35 16.32
C ILE A 264 -8.63 17.79 15.86
N GLN A 265 -8.64 16.69 15.10
CA GLN A 265 -7.43 16.08 14.57
C GLN A 265 -6.69 17.02 13.60
N MET A 266 -7.41 17.65 12.67
CA MET A 266 -6.80 18.60 11.73
C MET A 266 -6.27 19.85 12.45
N ARG A 267 -7.02 20.39 13.42
CA ARG A 267 -6.58 21.54 14.21
C ARG A 267 -5.29 21.24 14.98
N PHE A 268 -5.23 20.09 15.65
CA PHE A 268 -4.02 19.64 16.35
C PHE A 268 -2.82 19.49 15.41
N ASN A 269 -3.04 18.90 14.23
CA ASN A 269 -2.03 18.74 13.19
C ASN A 269 -1.47 20.08 12.70
N GLU A 270 -2.34 21.07 12.46
CA GLU A 270 -1.95 22.42 12.05
C GLU A 270 -1.21 23.17 13.16
N THR A 271 -1.60 23.00 14.43
CA THR A 271 -0.85 23.56 15.57
C THR A 271 0.59 23.06 15.60
N ILE A 272 0.82 21.75 15.44
CA ILE A 272 2.17 21.18 15.38
C ILE A 272 2.94 21.73 14.16
N LYS A 273 2.28 21.77 12.99
CA LYS A 273 2.87 22.30 11.75
C LYS A 273 3.39 23.73 11.92
N ASN A 274 2.57 24.61 12.47
CA ASN A 274 2.92 26.02 12.67
C ASN A 274 3.99 26.18 13.76
N TYR A 275 3.95 25.35 14.81
CA TYR A 275 4.99 25.39 15.85
C TYR A 275 6.37 24.96 15.32
N LEU A 276 6.44 23.84 14.61
CA LEU A 276 7.72 23.33 14.09
C LEU A 276 8.25 24.13 12.90
N GLY A 277 7.34 24.63 12.04
CA GLY A 277 7.70 25.32 10.80
C GLY A 277 6.89 26.60 10.62
N PRO A 278 7.14 27.66 11.43
CA PRO A 278 6.32 28.88 11.44
C PRO A 278 6.31 29.63 10.11
N LYS A 279 7.35 29.46 9.28
CA LYS A 279 7.43 30.04 7.93
C LYS A 279 6.65 29.24 6.88
N GLY A 280 6.18 28.03 7.21
CA GLY A 280 5.42 27.19 6.30
C GLY A 280 6.19 26.66 5.08
N ILE A 281 7.53 26.55 5.16
CA ILE A 281 8.41 26.25 4.02
C ILE A 281 8.22 24.82 3.48
N ILE A 282 8.14 23.83 4.36
CA ILE A 282 8.13 22.42 3.95
C ILE A 282 6.71 22.02 3.55
N ALA A 283 6.54 21.55 2.31
CA ALA A 283 5.34 20.91 1.75
C ALA A 283 3.98 21.43 2.30
N PRO A 284 3.64 22.72 2.09
CA PRO A 284 2.33 23.26 2.47
C PRO A 284 1.20 22.54 1.72
N GLY A 285 0.13 22.19 2.43
CA GLY A 285 -1.04 21.51 1.85
C GLY A 285 -0.93 20.00 1.72
N LYS A 286 0.23 19.41 2.03
CA LYS A 286 0.40 17.96 2.06
C LYS A 286 -0.59 17.35 3.07
N ASN A 287 -1.40 16.39 2.60
CA ASN A 287 -2.48 15.75 3.38
C ASN A 287 -3.56 16.73 3.88
N GLY A 288 -3.73 17.88 3.23
CA GLY A 288 -4.70 18.92 3.62
C GLY A 288 -4.27 19.78 4.80
N ILE A 289 -3.02 19.64 5.28
CA ILE A 289 -2.45 20.42 6.40
C ILE A 289 -1.75 21.65 5.84
N TRP A 290 -2.30 22.82 6.15
CA TRP A 290 -1.82 24.10 5.65
C TRP A 290 -1.19 24.93 6.77
N PRO A 291 -0.02 25.57 6.54
CA PRO A 291 0.51 26.57 7.47
C PRO A 291 -0.41 27.79 7.56
N GLU A 292 -0.34 28.51 8.68
CA GLU A 292 -1.07 29.78 8.86
C GLU A 292 -0.75 30.85 7.81
N THR A 293 0.43 30.79 7.19
CA THR A 293 0.84 31.71 6.13
C THR A 293 0.11 31.50 4.80
N TYR A 294 -0.66 30.42 4.65
CA TYR A 294 -1.41 30.09 3.43
C TYR A 294 -2.92 30.27 3.65
N ASP A 295 -3.54 31.15 2.84
CA ASP A 295 -5.00 31.30 2.87
C ASP A 295 -5.69 30.07 2.26
N LYS A 296 -6.28 29.25 3.14
CA LYS A 296 -6.99 28.03 2.76
C LYS A 296 -8.12 28.27 1.75
N LYS A 297 -8.69 29.47 1.65
CA LYS A 297 -9.73 29.79 0.65
C LYS A 297 -9.19 29.84 -0.78
N ILE A 298 -7.90 30.13 -0.92
CA ILE A 298 -7.22 30.25 -2.21
C ILE A 298 -6.63 28.89 -2.62
N TYR A 299 -6.10 28.14 -1.65
CA TYR A 299 -5.26 26.97 -1.92
C TYR A 299 -5.92 25.61 -1.71
N LYS A 300 -7.06 25.52 -1.01
CA LYS A 300 -7.80 24.26 -0.92
C LYS A 300 -8.57 23.99 -2.21
N LEU A 301 -8.54 22.74 -2.68
CA LEU A 301 -9.19 22.24 -3.89
C LEU A 301 -10.53 21.56 -3.58
#